data_AF-A0A811TF30-F1
#
_entry.id   AF-A0A811TF30-F1
#
_cell.length_a   1.000
_cell.length_b   1.000
_cell.length_c   1.000
_cell.angle_alpha   90.00
_cell.angle_beta   90.00
_cell.angle_gamma   90.00
#
_symmetry.space_group_name_H-M   'P 1'
#
loop_
_entity.id
_entity.type
_entity.pdbx_description
1 polymer ?
#
loop_
_entity_poly.entity_id
_entity_poly.type
_entity_poly.pdbx_seq_one_letter_code
_entity_poly.pdbx_strand_id
1 'polypeptide(L)'
;MTVDYEGGITLSPSPKNGTWGFSVSFGSEKLWIGQKKALYTRYNVINQKTLPIFLDHYFHQHQDLCPEDALLFLFRGGVVSDWSVKNVKELSLTTGRNNRKKRKMDFTQWDLLYKQIIKDMGFDHAGDERATHLLSQLLNKHKHTADPAVLSKLIGGNRVLVCGNAPALATELNKSNTTDYDVIIAADGATEVLLQQNIQPTIIVTDLDADNIEAEIEASKQGTIVLAHAHGDNIEAITSIVPKLENVIGTTQTKPLYNVYNFAGFTDGDRCVFLAAHFNAASITLIGFDFEDSNVNEIKKKKLKWAKKLLLILEKSTDITYK
;
A
#
# COMPACT_ATOMS: atom_id res chain seq x y z
N MET A 1 -8.40 26.37 19.97
CA MET A 1 -9.87 26.43 19.94
C MET A 1 -10.35 25.01 19.85
N THR A 2 -10.89 24.48 20.93
CA THR A 2 -11.59 23.19 20.98
C THR A 2 -12.93 23.40 20.29
N VAL A 3 -13.18 22.68 19.19
CA VAL A 3 -14.48 22.66 18.54
C VAL A 3 -15.20 21.43 19.09
N ASP A 4 -16.12 21.63 20.02
CA ASP A 4 -17.00 20.57 20.51
C ASP A 4 -17.97 20.19 19.38
N TYR A 5 -17.94 18.92 18.98
CA TYR A 5 -18.81 18.38 17.93
C TYR A 5 -19.99 17.64 18.59
N GLU A 6 -21.14 18.30 18.76
CA GLU A 6 -22.39 17.67 19.24
C GLU A 6 -23.13 16.92 18.11
N GLY A 7 -22.43 16.06 17.37
CA GLY A 7 -22.98 15.33 16.23
C GLY A 7 -23.70 14.04 16.63
N GLY A 8 -25.02 14.09 16.84
CA GLY A 8 -25.82 12.91 17.20
C GLY A 8 -26.57 12.27 16.01
N ILE A 9 -26.55 10.93 15.92
CA ILE A 9 -27.46 10.16 15.05
C ILE A 9 -28.80 9.99 15.77
N THR A 10 -29.90 10.40 15.12
CA THR A 10 -31.26 10.28 15.67
C THR A 10 -32.19 9.59 14.68
N LEU A 11 -33.23 8.93 15.18
CA LEU A 11 -34.35 8.47 14.35
C LEU A 11 -35.26 9.66 14.06
N SER A 12 -35.55 9.91 12.78
CA SER A 12 -36.43 11.00 12.35
C SER A 12 -37.25 10.61 11.11
N PRO A 13 -38.45 11.20 10.95
CA PRO A 13 -39.23 11.02 9.74
C PRO A 13 -38.57 11.72 8.54
N SER A 14 -38.65 11.08 7.37
CA SER A 14 -38.18 11.62 6.10
C SER A 14 -38.87 12.95 5.80
N PRO A 15 -38.13 14.01 5.45
CA PRO A 15 -38.72 15.29 5.06
C PRO A 15 -39.56 15.20 3.78
N LYS A 16 -39.37 14.15 2.96
CA LYS A 16 -40.08 13.99 1.68
C LYS A 16 -41.40 13.24 1.78
N ASN A 17 -41.52 12.28 2.69
CA ASN A 17 -42.68 11.38 2.73
C ASN A 17 -43.06 10.87 4.12
N GLY A 18 -42.50 11.43 5.19
CA GLY A 18 -42.85 11.09 6.57
C GLY A 18 -42.39 9.70 7.04
N THR A 19 -41.71 8.93 6.18
CA THR A 19 -41.26 7.59 6.55
C THR A 19 -40.07 7.62 7.51
N TRP A 20 -40.07 6.79 8.55
CA TRP A 20 -39.02 6.79 9.57
C TRP A 20 -37.68 6.25 9.06
N GLY A 21 -36.60 6.99 9.34
CA GLY A 21 -35.23 6.64 8.97
C GLY A 21 -34.20 7.25 9.93
N PHE A 22 -32.92 7.15 9.60
CA PHE A 22 -31.86 7.77 10.39
C PHE A 22 -31.53 9.16 9.85
N SER A 23 -31.17 10.07 10.75
CA SER A 23 -30.60 11.38 10.41
C SER A 23 -29.37 11.67 11.24
N VAL A 24 -28.40 12.34 10.63
CA VAL A 24 -27.20 12.85 11.31
C VAL A 24 -27.36 14.34 11.50
N SER A 25 -27.10 14.82 12.73
CA SER A 25 -27.17 16.25 13.06
C SER A 25 -25.75 16.84 13.07
N PHE A 26 -25.59 18.01 12.47
CA PHE A 26 -24.35 18.79 12.46
C PHE A 26 -24.69 20.19 12.98
N GLY A 27 -24.52 20.42 14.29
CA GLY A 27 -25.02 21.63 14.94
C GLY A 27 -26.54 21.78 14.74
N SER A 28 -26.97 22.84 14.05
CA SER A 28 -28.39 23.09 13.76
C SER A 28 -28.94 22.37 12.52
N GLU A 29 -28.06 21.77 11.70
CA GLU A 29 -28.46 21.09 10.46
C GLU A 29 -28.73 19.61 10.69
N LYS A 30 -29.70 19.05 9.96
CA LYS A 30 -30.04 17.61 9.98
C LYS A 30 -30.09 17.04 8.58
N LEU A 31 -29.28 16.03 8.32
CA LEU A 31 -29.26 15.28 7.06
C LEU A 31 -29.95 13.92 7.25
N TRP A 32 -30.98 13.63 6.43
CA TRP A 32 -31.68 12.33 6.45
C TRP A 32 -30.98 11.33 5.52
N ILE A 33 -30.60 10.16 6.05
CA ILE A 33 -29.69 9.21 5.39
C ILE A 33 -30.34 7.88 4.96
N GLY A 34 -31.63 7.66 5.23
CA GLY A 34 -32.35 6.49 4.69
C GLY A 34 -33.08 5.61 5.69
N GLN A 35 -33.87 4.67 5.16
CA GLN A 35 -34.51 3.61 5.93
C GLN A 35 -33.56 2.43 6.17
N LYS A 36 -33.87 1.64 7.22
CA LYS A 36 -33.22 0.39 7.67
C LYS A 36 -32.84 -0.62 6.56
N LYS A 37 -33.38 -0.50 5.35
CA LYS A 37 -33.10 -1.38 4.20
C LYS A 37 -31.89 -0.97 3.33
N ALA A 38 -31.35 0.25 3.46
CA ALA A 38 -30.16 0.68 2.70
C ALA A 38 -28.83 0.24 3.34
N LEU A 39 -28.87 -0.39 4.53
CA LEU A 39 -27.70 -0.84 5.29
C LEU A 39 -27.42 -2.35 5.18
N TYR A 40 -28.09 -3.05 4.26
CA TYR A 40 -27.77 -4.44 3.94
C TYR A 40 -26.72 -4.50 2.82
N THR A 41 -25.45 -4.40 3.17
CA THR A 41 -24.35 -4.96 2.39
C THR A 41 -23.89 -6.27 3.01
N ARG A 42 -23.33 -7.15 2.18
CA ARG A 42 -23.23 -8.62 2.30
C ARG A 42 -22.50 -9.20 3.54
N TYR A 43 -22.07 -8.38 4.51
CA TYR A 43 -21.38 -8.82 5.72
C TYR A 43 -21.75 -7.96 6.94
N ASN A 44 -22.56 -8.55 7.84
CA ASN A 44 -22.84 -8.18 9.24
C ASN A 44 -23.39 -6.78 9.61
N VAL A 45 -24.35 -6.84 10.53
CA VAL A 45 -25.18 -5.76 11.08
C VAL A 45 -24.33 -4.68 11.76
N ILE A 46 -24.29 -3.46 11.22
CA ILE A 46 -23.89 -2.29 12.00
C ILE A 46 -25.02 -2.03 13.02
N ASN A 47 -24.77 -2.38 14.29
CA ASN A 47 -25.73 -2.19 15.37
C ASN A 47 -25.88 -0.69 15.69
N GLN A 48 -27.11 -0.24 16.02
CA GLN A 48 -27.45 1.14 16.39
C GLN A 48 -26.55 1.75 17.48
N LYS A 49 -25.89 0.92 18.30
CA LYS A 49 -25.00 1.36 19.37
C LYS A 49 -23.56 1.66 18.94
N THR A 50 -23.08 1.10 17.82
CA THR A 50 -21.67 1.20 17.42
C THR A 50 -21.41 2.22 16.32
N LEU A 51 -22.42 2.57 15.52
CA LEU A 51 -22.28 3.57 14.46
C LEU A 51 -21.91 4.97 14.96
N PRO A 52 -22.51 5.51 16.05
CA PRO A 52 -22.13 6.83 16.57
C PRO A 52 -20.67 6.86 17.03
N ILE A 53 -20.19 5.80 17.68
CA ILE A 53 -18.81 5.70 18.19
C ILE A 53 -17.80 5.62 17.04
N PHE A 54 -18.15 4.91 15.95
CA PHE A 54 -17.30 4.84 14.76
C PHE A 54 -17.17 6.19 14.07
N LEU A 55 -18.29 6.89 13.87
CA LEU A 55 -18.29 8.21 13.23
C LEU A 55 -17.56 9.23 14.09
N ASP A 56 -17.79 9.23 15.40
CA ASP A 56 -17.09 10.12 16.34
C ASP A 56 -15.56 9.91 16.28
N HIS A 57 -15.10 8.65 16.27
CA HIS A 57 -13.69 8.32 16.11
C HIS A 57 -13.12 8.71 14.74
N TYR A 58 -13.88 8.50 13.66
CA TYR A 58 -13.47 8.80 12.29
C TYR A 58 -13.35 10.31 12.05
N PHE A 59 -14.33 11.10 12.49
CA PHE A 59 -14.29 12.57 12.39
C PHE A 59 -13.25 13.19 13.32
N HIS A 60 -12.93 12.55 14.45
CA HIS A 60 -11.80 12.99 15.28
C HIS A 60 -10.44 12.81 14.61
N GLN A 61 -10.29 11.79 13.75
CA GLN A 61 -9.04 11.50 13.05
C GLN A 61 -8.93 12.17 11.67
N HIS A 62 -10.06 12.57 11.08
CA HIS A 62 -10.13 13.16 9.75
C HIS A 62 -10.95 14.45 9.78
N GLN A 63 -10.37 15.51 10.36
CA GLN A 63 -11.03 16.81 10.54
C GLN A 63 -11.35 17.56 9.23
N ASP A 64 -10.80 17.11 8.09
CA ASP A 64 -10.85 17.82 6.80
C ASP A 64 -11.78 17.18 5.75
N LEU A 65 -12.55 16.13 6.11
CA LEU A 65 -13.47 15.45 5.18
C LEU A 65 -14.92 15.88 5.39
N CYS A 66 -15.63 16.17 4.30
CA CYS A 66 -17.07 16.40 4.34
C CYS A 66 -17.79 15.10 4.77
N PRO A 67 -18.82 15.17 5.62
CA PRO A 67 -19.53 13.98 6.11
C PRO A 67 -20.11 13.07 5.01
N GLU A 68 -20.35 13.62 3.83
CA GLU A 68 -20.83 12.92 2.64
C GLU A 68 -19.79 11.90 2.12
N ASP A 69 -18.49 12.24 2.19
CA ASP A 69 -17.39 11.37 1.77
C ASP A 69 -17.15 10.23 2.78
N ALA A 70 -17.34 10.49 4.07
CA ALA A 70 -17.24 9.49 5.14
C ALA A 70 -18.33 8.42 5.02
N LEU A 71 -19.55 8.83 4.64
CA LEU A 71 -20.65 7.91 4.35
C LEU A 71 -20.35 7.08 3.09
N LEU A 72 -19.80 7.70 2.04
CA LEU A 72 -19.43 6.97 0.81
C LEU A 72 -18.38 5.87 1.08
N PHE A 73 -17.45 6.12 2.01
CA PHE A 73 -16.43 5.16 2.45
C PHE A 73 -17.04 3.95 3.18
N LEU A 74 -18.03 4.19 4.05
CA LEU A 74 -18.78 3.13 4.75
C LEU A 74 -19.58 2.25 3.78
N PHE A 75 -20.17 2.84 2.74
CA PHE A 75 -21.03 2.10 1.79
C PHE A 75 -20.27 1.34 0.69
N ARG A 76 -18.98 1.64 0.43
CA ARG A 76 -18.20 1.01 -0.65
C ARG A 76 -17.21 -0.09 -0.23
N GLY A 77 -17.25 -0.58 1.03
CA GLY A 77 -16.72 -1.91 1.36
C GLY A 77 -15.44 -1.99 2.20
N GLY A 78 -15.40 -1.30 3.35
CA GLY A 78 -14.40 -1.57 4.40
C GLY A 78 -14.93 -2.60 5.41
N VAL A 79 -14.45 -3.84 5.35
CA VAL A 79 -14.79 -4.91 6.31
C VAL A 79 -14.16 -4.61 7.68
N VAL A 80 -14.97 -4.49 8.73
CA VAL A 80 -14.52 -4.66 10.13
C VAL A 80 -15.39 -5.74 10.76
N SER A 81 -14.91 -6.97 10.75
CA SER A 81 -15.56 -8.10 11.42
C SER A 81 -15.32 -8.06 12.93
N ASP A 82 -16.41 -8.25 13.67
CA ASP A 82 -16.52 -8.50 15.12
C ASP A 82 -16.18 -7.38 16.11
N TRP A 83 -17.24 -6.66 16.50
CA TRP A 83 -17.35 -6.04 17.83
C TRP A 83 -18.62 -6.52 18.51
N SER A 84 -18.50 -7.50 19.41
CA SER A 84 -19.55 -7.83 20.37
C SER A 84 -19.31 -7.04 21.67
N VAL A 85 -20.34 -6.34 22.13
CA VAL A 85 -20.32 -5.37 23.25
C VAL A 85 -20.02 -6.02 24.62
N LYS A 86 -19.78 -7.32 24.69
CA LYS A 86 -19.47 -8.03 25.95
C LYS A 86 -18.01 -7.93 26.40
N ASN A 87 -17.07 -7.53 25.53
CA ASN A 87 -15.63 -7.59 25.86
C ASN A 87 -15.02 -6.32 26.48
N VAL A 88 -15.80 -5.25 26.72
CA VAL A 88 -15.24 -3.98 27.20
C VAL A 88 -14.84 -4.01 28.69
N LYS A 89 -15.40 -4.92 29.50
CA LYS A 89 -15.12 -4.99 30.94
C LYS A 89 -14.07 -6.02 31.37
N GLU A 90 -13.74 -7.01 30.54
CA GLU A 90 -12.70 -8.01 30.87
C GLU A 90 -11.30 -7.63 30.38
N LEU A 91 -11.17 -6.60 29.55
CA LEU A 91 -9.89 -6.13 29.00
C LEU A 91 -9.02 -5.35 30.01
N SER A 92 -9.49 -5.10 31.23
CA SER A 92 -8.71 -4.41 32.27
C SER A 92 -7.89 -5.33 33.19
N LEU A 93 -7.95 -6.67 33.04
CA LEU A 93 -7.30 -7.59 33.98
C LEU A 93 -6.45 -8.72 33.37
N THR A 94 -6.23 -8.75 32.05
CA THR A 94 -5.33 -9.75 31.43
C THR A 94 -4.34 -9.12 30.45
N THR A 95 -3.56 -8.13 30.91
CA THR A 95 -2.31 -7.77 30.23
C THR A 95 -1.21 -8.73 30.68
N GLY A 96 -1.24 -9.94 30.11
CA GLY A 96 -0.24 -10.96 30.35
C GLY A 96 -0.15 -11.92 29.17
N ARG A 97 0.87 -11.69 28.32
CA ARG A 97 1.37 -12.50 27.18
C ARG A 97 0.83 -12.19 25.77
N ASN A 98 1.73 -11.60 24.99
CA ASN A 98 1.99 -11.78 23.56
C ASN A 98 0.80 -11.80 22.57
N ASN A 99 0.46 -10.61 22.06
CA ASN A 99 -0.17 -10.46 20.75
C ASN A 99 0.46 -9.26 20.02
N ARG A 100 1.64 -9.46 19.43
CA ARG A 100 2.22 -8.49 18.48
C ARG A 100 1.39 -8.53 17.20
N LYS A 101 0.32 -7.75 17.10
CA LYS A 101 -0.29 -7.43 15.80
C LYS A 101 0.82 -6.75 14.97
N LYS A 102 1.28 -7.40 13.89
CA LYS A 102 2.23 -6.82 12.92
C LYS A 102 1.64 -5.47 12.46
N ARG A 103 2.24 -4.35 12.88
CA ARG A 103 1.79 -3.01 12.49
C ARG A 103 2.37 -2.71 11.12
N LYS A 104 1.53 -2.86 10.10
CA LYS A 104 1.75 -2.39 8.73
C LYS A 104 2.00 -0.87 8.73
N MET A 105 2.90 -0.40 7.88
CA MET A 105 3.10 1.04 7.67
C MET A 105 1.89 1.62 6.96
N ASP A 106 1.22 2.59 7.59
CA ASP A 106 0.17 3.36 6.95
C ASP A 106 0.72 4.57 6.19
N PHE A 107 -0.11 5.19 5.36
CA PHE A 107 0.31 6.33 4.54
C PHE A 107 0.74 7.54 5.38
N THR A 108 0.12 7.79 6.52
CA THR A 108 0.47 8.93 7.38
C THR A 108 1.87 8.78 7.97
N GLN A 109 2.23 7.57 8.39
CA GLN A 109 3.58 7.24 8.84
C GLN A 109 4.59 7.33 7.70
N TRP A 110 4.23 6.81 6.52
CA TRP A 110 5.07 6.90 5.33
C TRP A 110 5.32 8.36 4.92
N ASP A 111 4.29 9.19 4.86
CA ASP A 111 4.36 10.60 4.45
C ASP A 111 5.35 11.41 5.32
N LEU A 112 5.40 11.13 6.63
CA LEU A 112 6.39 11.73 7.53
C LEU A 112 7.83 11.34 7.21
N LEU A 113 8.07 10.10 6.76
CA LEU A 113 9.39 9.62 6.35
C LEU A 113 9.75 10.17 4.96
N TYR A 114 8.80 10.12 4.03
CA TYR A 114 8.95 10.63 2.67
C TYR A 114 9.27 12.13 2.65
N LYS A 115 8.61 12.95 3.47
CA LYS A 115 8.97 14.37 3.64
C LYS A 115 10.41 14.60 4.12
N GLN A 116 10.95 13.70 4.95
CA GLN A 116 12.36 13.78 5.35
C GLN A 116 13.29 13.39 4.21
N ILE A 117 12.93 12.37 3.42
CA ILE A 117 13.67 11.95 2.22
C ILE A 117 13.73 13.10 1.22
N ILE A 118 12.59 13.69 0.88
CA ILE A 118 12.51 14.86 -0.02
C ILE A 118 13.43 15.98 0.45
N LYS A 119 13.42 16.30 1.75
CA LYS A 119 14.27 17.35 2.32
C LYS A 119 15.77 17.04 2.23
N ASP A 120 16.18 15.79 2.44
CA ASP A 120 17.61 15.40 2.39
C ASP A 120 18.11 15.20 0.96
N MET A 121 17.25 14.72 0.08
CA MET A 121 17.60 14.46 -1.33
C MET A 121 17.44 15.70 -2.21
N GLY A 122 16.64 16.68 -1.80
CA GLY A 122 16.34 17.87 -2.59
C GLY A 122 15.42 17.59 -3.79
N PHE A 123 14.60 16.55 -3.71
CA PHE A 123 13.71 16.12 -4.80
C PHE A 123 12.44 16.98 -4.91
N ASP A 124 11.84 17.05 -6.10
CA ASP A 124 10.61 17.80 -6.36
C ASP A 124 9.36 16.97 -6.02
N HIS A 125 8.78 17.23 -4.85
CA HIS A 125 7.51 16.61 -4.42
C HIS A 125 6.38 16.83 -5.44
N ALA A 126 6.28 18.03 -6.03
CA ALA A 126 5.23 18.31 -7.01
C ALA A 126 5.47 17.54 -8.32
N GLY A 127 6.74 17.24 -8.64
CA GLY A 127 7.12 16.35 -9.74
C GLY A 127 6.59 14.94 -9.55
N ASP A 128 6.77 14.39 -8.34
CA ASP A 128 6.26 13.06 -8.00
C ASP A 128 4.72 13.00 -8.10
N GLU A 129 4.02 14.06 -7.66
CA GLU A 129 2.57 14.15 -7.79
C GLU A 129 2.13 14.22 -9.27
N ARG A 130 2.84 14.99 -10.10
CA ARG A 130 2.57 15.06 -11.56
C ARG A 130 2.74 13.69 -12.23
N ALA A 131 3.82 12.99 -11.93
CA ALA A 131 4.07 11.64 -12.45
C ALA A 131 2.99 10.66 -11.99
N THR A 132 2.54 10.76 -10.73
CA THR A 132 1.46 9.94 -10.18
C THR A 132 0.14 10.12 -10.93
N HIS A 133 -0.23 11.37 -11.24
CA HIS A 133 -1.43 11.66 -12.02
C HIS A 133 -1.31 11.18 -13.46
N LEU A 134 -0.14 11.33 -14.08
CA LEU A 134 0.12 10.81 -15.43
C LEU A 134 -0.04 9.29 -15.48
N LEU A 135 0.59 8.56 -14.55
CA LEU A 135 0.46 7.11 -14.46
C LEU A 135 -0.99 6.68 -14.29
N SER A 136 -1.75 7.35 -13.40
CA SER A 136 -3.18 7.10 -13.20
C SER A 136 -3.99 7.25 -14.50
N GLN A 137 -3.71 8.29 -15.30
CA GLN A 137 -4.39 8.54 -16.56
C GLN A 137 -4.07 7.48 -17.63
N LEU A 138 -2.82 7.03 -17.70
CA LEU A 138 -2.42 5.96 -18.61
C LEU A 138 -3.09 4.64 -18.23
N LEU A 139 -3.05 4.28 -16.95
CA LEU A 139 -3.65 3.03 -16.45
C LEU A 139 -5.17 2.99 -16.65
N ASN A 140 -5.87 4.12 -16.55
CA ASN A 140 -7.31 4.18 -16.80
C ASN A 140 -7.68 3.83 -18.26
N LYS A 141 -6.77 4.04 -19.21
CA LYS A 141 -6.94 3.69 -20.62
C LYS A 141 -6.31 2.34 -20.97
N HIS A 142 -5.55 1.75 -20.05
CA HIS A 142 -4.74 0.57 -20.27
C HIS A 142 -5.57 -0.71 -20.12
N LYS A 143 -5.49 -1.61 -21.10
CA LYS A 143 -6.34 -2.82 -21.13
C LYS A 143 -5.81 -3.96 -20.25
N HIS A 144 -4.51 -3.99 -19.99
CA HIS A 144 -3.83 -5.07 -19.27
C HIS A 144 -3.39 -4.60 -17.88
N THR A 145 -4.32 -4.03 -17.11
CA THR A 145 -4.10 -3.72 -15.68
C THR A 145 -4.46 -4.93 -14.81
N ALA A 146 -3.85 -5.04 -13.64
CA ALA A 146 -4.19 -6.06 -12.66
C ALA A 146 -4.91 -5.45 -11.44
N ASP A 147 -5.84 -6.21 -10.85
CA ASP A 147 -6.47 -5.85 -9.58
C ASP A 147 -5.49 -6.11 -8.43
N PRO A 148 -5.14 -5.10 -7.59
CA PRO A 148 -4.26 -5.28 -6.44
C PRO A 148 -4.68 -6.38 -5.45
N ALA A 149 -5.95 -6.81 -5.46
CA ALA A 149 -6.41 -7.97 -4.68
C ALA A 149 -5.62 -9.25 -5.00
N VAL A 150 -5.02 -9.36 -6.19
CA VAL A 150 -4.12 -10.47 -6.55
C VAL A 150 -2.88 -10.53 -5.64
N LEU A 151 -2.35 -9.37 -5.24
CA LEU A 151 -1.14 -9.28 -4.41
C LEU A 151 -1.38 -9.88 -3.03
N SER A 152 -2.56 -9.66 -2.45
CA SER A 152 -2.91 -10.27 -1.17
C SER A 152 -3.01 -11.80 -1.25
N LYS A 153 -3.40 -12.36 -2.40
CA LYS A 153 -3.49 -13.82 -2.60
C LYS A 153 -2.13 -14.44 -2.83
N LEU A 154 -1.26 -13.74 -3.56
CA LEU A 154 0.09 -14.22 -3.86
C LEU A 154 0.99 -14.12 -2.63
N ILE A 155 0.98 -12.99 -1.92
CA ILE A 155 1.95 -12.72 -0.85
C ILE A 155 1.47 -13.20 0.52
N GLY A 156 0.17 -13.12 0.80
CA GLY A 156 -0.37 -13.33 2.14
C GLY A 156 -0.07 -14.72 2.70
N GLY A 157 0.69 -14.78 3.79
CA GLY A 157 1.07 -16.03 4.45
C GLY A 157 2.11 -16.87 3.71
N ASN A 158 2.66 -16.38 2.61
CA ASN A 158 3.64 -17.08 1.78
C ASN A 158 5.08 -16.62 2.08
N ARG A 159 6.05 -17.46 1.75
CA ARG A 159 7.48 -17.15 1.86
C ARG A 159 7.92 -16.38 0.63
N VAL A 160 8.44 -15.18 0.83
CA VAL A 160 8.81 -14.27 -0.26
C VAL A 160 10.32 -14.18 -0.37
N LEU A 161 10.84 -14.36 -1.58
CA LEU A 161 12.20 -13.97 -1.94
C LEU A 161 12.16 -12.61 -2.63
N VAL A 162 12.90 -11.65 -2.08
CA VAL A 162 13.11 -10.34 -2.69
C VAL A 162 14.52 -10.30 -3.29
N CYS A 163 14.59 -10.01 -4.58
CA CYS A 163 15.84 -9.91 -5.33
C CYS A 163 16.12 -8.44 -5.64
N GLY A 164 17.13 -7.86 -4.99
CA GLY A 164 17.71 -6.58 -5.38
C GLY A 164 18.74 -6.74 -6.51
N ASN A 165 19.16 -5.65 -7.13
CA ASN A 165 20.08 -5.67 -8.27
C ASN A 165 21.56 -5.41 -7.89
N ALA A 166 22.01 -5.86 -6.72
CA ALA A 166 23.43 -5.77 -6.38
C ALA A 166 24.27 -6.77 -7.21
N PRO A 167 25.55 -6.50 -7.49
CA PRO A 167 26.41 -7.37 -8.32
C PRO A 167 26.49 -8.83 -7.83
N ALA A 168 26.27 -9.06 -6.54
CA ALA A 168 26.29 -10.39 -5.93
C ALA A 168 25.07 -11.27 -6.30
N LEU A 169 23.98 -10.69 -6.83
CA LEU A 169 22.70 -11.37 -7.06
C LEU A 169 22.87 -12.70 -7.81
N ALA A 170 23.58 -12.71 -8.94
CA ALA A 170 23.78 -13.91 -9.75
C ALA A 170 24.47 -15.04 -8.96
N THR A 171 25.42 -14.69 -8.09
CA THR A 171 26.15 -15.67 -7.26
C THR A 171 25.29 -16.16 -6.10
N GLU A 172 24.48 -15.29 -5.50
CA GLU A 172 23.58 -15.63 -4.40
C GLU A 172 22.39 -16.49 -4.86
N LEU A 173 21.88 -16.24 -6.06
CA LEU A 173 20.87 -17.09 -6.70
C LEU A 173 21.40 -18.50 -6.94
N ASN A 174 22.64 -18.66 -7.43
CA ASN A 174 23.26 -19.99 -7.60
C ASN A 174 23.40 -20.78 -6.29
N LYS A 175 23.45 -20.09 -5.14
CA LYS A 175 23.51 -20.70 -3.81
C LYS A 175 22.14 -20.87 -3.16
N SER A 176 21.11 -20.22 -3.70
CA SER A 176 19.76 -20.20 -3.15
C SER A 176 18.86 -21.14 -3.92
N ASN A 177 18.17 -22.04 -3.23
CA ASN A 177 17.13 -22.82 -3.88
C ASN A 177 15.85 -21.96 -4.01
N THR A 178 15.59 -21.41 -5.18
CA THR A 178 14.42 -20.56 -5.42
C THR A 178 13.08 -21.28 -5.23
N THR A 179 13.06 -22.62 -5.31
CA THR A 179 11.87 -23.43 -5.02
C THR A 179 11.48 -23.45 -3.53
N ASP A 180 12.34 -22.94 -2.65
CA ASP A 180 12.01 -22.74 -1.23
C ASP A 180 11.09 -21.53 -1.00
N TYR A 181 10.73 -20.78 -2.04
CA TYR A 181 9.91 -19.58 -1.95
C TYR A 181 8.68 -19.71 -2.84
N ASP A 182 7.56 -19.19 -2.33
CA ASP A 182 6.28 -19.29 -3.00
C ASP A 182 6.05 -18.07 -3.92
N VAL A 183 6.74 -16.96 -3.63
CA VAL A 183 6.72 -15.71 -4.42
C VAL A 183 8.14 -15.17 -4.58
N ILE A 184 8.50 -14.79 -5.81
CA ILE A 184 9.74 -14.09 -6.11
C ILE A 184 9.41 -12.68 -6.59
N ILE A 185 9.98 -11.67 -5.93
CA ILE A 185 9.81 -10.26 -6.28
C ILE A 185 11.16 -9.71 -6.75
N ALA A 186 11.22 -9.25 -7.99
CA ALA A 186 12.40 -8.62 -8.57
C ALA A 186 12.30 -7.10 -8.47
N ALA A 187 13.39 -6.45 -8.04
CA ALA A 187 13.53 -5.00 -8.10
C ALA A 187 14.24 -4.60 -9.40
N ASP A 188 13.53 -3.91 -10.28
CA ASP A 188 14.06 -3.27 -11.49
C ASP A 188 14.97 -4.23 -12.30
N GLY A 189 16.24 -3.89 -12.53
CA GLY A 189 17.21 -4.69 -13.29
C GLY A 189 17.52 -6.08 -12.72
N ALA A 190 17.12 -6.40 -11.47
CA ALA A 190 17.18 -7.78 -10.97
C ALA A 190 16.35 -8.75 -11.83
N THR A 191 15.35 -8.23 -12.55
CA THR A 191 14.54 -8.98 -13.50
C THR A 191 15.39 -9.66 -14.56
N GLU A 192 16.32 -8.92 -15.18
CA GLU A 192 17.19 -9.49 -16.22
C GLU A 192 18.05 -10.63 -15.68
N VAL A 193 18.66 -10.45 -14.50
CA VAL A 193 19.53 -11.45 -13.88
C VAL A 193 18.75 -12.74 -13.58
N LEU A 194 17.51 -12.62 -13.10
CA LEU A 194 16.62 -13.77 -12.85
C LEU A 194 16.29 -14.51 -14.15
N LEU A 195 15.90 -13.78 -15.21
CA LEU A 195 15.57 -14.38 -16.51
C LEU A 195 16.78 -15.08 -17.15
N GLN A 196 17.98 -14.51 -17.03
CA GLN A 196 19.22 -15.14 -17.49
C GLN A 196 19.52 -16.47 -16.78
N GLN A 197 18.99 -16.66 -15.57
CA GLN A 197 19.04 -17.92 -14.82
C GLN A 197 17.79 -18.78 -14.97
N ASN A 198 16.91 -18.47 -15.93
CA ASN A 198 15.64 -19.15 -16.21
C ASN A 198 14.66 -19.12 -15.02
N ILE A 199 14.68 -18.04 -14.23
CA ILE A 199 13.77 -17.83 -13.11
C ILE A 199 12.78 -16.74 -13.50
N GLN A 200 11.50 -17.09 -13.64
CA GLN A 200 10.43 -16.11 -13.86
C GLN A 200 10.04 -15.45 -12.53
N PRO A 201 10.21 -14.13 -12.35
CA PRO A 201 9.70 -13.46 -11.17
C PRO A 201 8.17 -13.48 -11.15
N THR A 202 7.59 -13.65 -9.96
CA THR A 202 6.13 -13.53 -9.78
C THR A 202 5.69 -12.07 -9.91
N ILE A 203 6.51 -11.16 -9.38
CA ILE A 203 6.26 -9.73 -9.31
C ILE A 203 7.54 -8.98 -9.68
N ILE A 204 7.40 -7.88 -10.42
CA ILE A 204 8.45 -6.88 -10.64
C ILE A 204 8.01 -5.59 -9.97
N VAL A 205 8.92 -4.91 -9.27
CA VAL A 205 8.74 -3.53 -8.80
C VAL A 205 9.81 -2.69 -9.48
N THR A 206 9.40 -1.62 -10.16
CA THR A 206 10.29 -0.90 -11.08
C THR A 206 9.84 0.55 -11.25
N ASP A 207 10.79 1.46 -11.38
CA ASP A 207 10.59 2.83 -11.87
C ASP A 207 10.80 2.95 -13.39
N LEU A 208 10.90 1.81 -14.09
CA LEU A 208 10.92 1.66 -15.54
C LEU A 208 12.20 2.20 -16.20
N ASP A 209 13.30 2.28 -15.44
CA ASP A 209 14.59 2.80 -15.91
C ASP A 209 15.71 1.75 -16.04
N ALA A 210 15.39 0.46 -15.84
CA ALA A 210 16.29 -0.65 -16.10
C ALA A 210 17.07 -0.52 -17.42
N ASP A 211 18.38 -0.76 -17.38
CA ASP A 211 19.26 -0.75 -18.56
C ASP A 211 18.74 -1.67 -19.68
N ASN A 212 18.12 -2.80 -19.32
CA ASN A 212 17.45 -3.74 -20.22
C ASN A 212 15.94 -3.80 -19.93
N ILE A 213 15.23 -2.73 -20.31
CA ILE A 213 13.78 -2.63 -20.08
C ILE A 213 12.96 -3.70 -20.81
N GLU A 214 13.49 -4.26 -21.90
CA GLU A 214 12.86 -5.36 -22.63
C GLU A 214 12.67 -6.61 -21.78
N ALA A 215 13.55 -6.85 -20.79
CA ALA A 215 13.42 -7.97 -19.85
C ALA A 215 12.12 -7.86 -19.03
N GLU A 216 11.79 -6.66 -18.54
CA GLU A 216 10.56 -6.43 -17.78
C GLU A 216 9.31 -6.53 -18.67
N ILE A 217 9.38 -5.99 -19.89
CA ILE A 217 8.30 -6.06 -20.87
C ILE A 217 7.99 -7.52 -21.20
N GLU A 218 9.01 -8.34 -21.49
CA GLU A 218 8.80 -9.75 -21.82
C GLU A 218 8.29 -10.55 -20.62
N ALA A 219 8.84 -10.33 -19.42
CA ALA A 219 8.34 -10.96 -18.21
C ALA A 219 6.85 -10.64 -17.96
N SER A 220 6.44 -9.39 -18.20
CA SER A 220 5.05 -8.96 -18.01
C SER A 220 4.08 -9.73 -18.92
N LYS A 221 4.45 -9.96 -20.19
CA LYS A 221 3.68 -10.74 -21.17
C LYS A 221 3.59 -12.22 -20.81
N GLN A 222 4.58 -12.72 -20.06
CA GLN A 222 4.61 -14.09 -19.56
C GLN A 222 3.84 -14.26 -18.23
N GLY A 223 3.14 -13.22 -17.77
CA GLY A 223 2.23 -13.29 -16.63
C GLY A 223 2.79 -12.71 -15.33
N THR A 224 3.99 -12.16 -15.34
CA THR A 224 4.52 -11.42 -14.18
C THR A 224 3.73 -10.15 -13.95
N ILE A 225 3.38 -9.88 -12.69
CA ILE A 225 2.71 -8.63 -12.30
C ILE A 225 3.76 -7.53 -12.17
N VAL A 226 3.56 -6.40 -12.84
CA VAL A 226 4.50 -5.27 -12.80
C VAL A 226 3.90 -4.15 -11.95
N LEU A 227 4.58 -3.81 -10.85
CA LEU A 227 4.30 -2.63 -10.06
C LEU A 227 5.14 -1.47 -10.61
N ALA A 228 4.55 -0.73 -11.57
CA ALA A 228 5.18 0.45 -12.15
C ALA A 228 5.11 1.62 -11.17
N HIS A 229 6.26 2.20 -10.82
CA HIS A 229 6.36 3.28 -9.86
C HIS A 229 6.44 4.65 -10.53
N ALA A 230 5.67 5.62 -10.03
CA ALA A 230 5.73 7.00 -10.50
C ALA A 230 6.54 7.91 -9.58
N HIS A 231 7.52 8.61 -10.16
CA HIS A 231 8.24 9.71 -9.52
C HIS A 231 8.61 10.82 -10.55
N GLY A 232 9.07 11.97 -10.09
CA GLY A 232 9.15 13.18 -10.90
C GLY A 232 10.11 13.09 -12.10
N ASP A 233 11.10 12.20 -12.02
CA ASP A 233 12.18 12.10 -13.02
C ASP A 233 11.90 11.03 -14.09
N ASN A 234 10.89 10.16 -13.91
CA ASN A 234 10.61 9.05 -14.84
C ASN A 234 9.37 9.25 -15.73
N ILE A 235 8.92 10.49 -15.92
CA ILE A 235 7.74 10.83 -16.73
C ILE A 235 7.83 10.28 -18.17
N GLU A 236 9.02 10.35 -18.78
CA GLU A 236 9.26 9.82 -20.13
C GLU A 236 9.18 8.28 -20.17
N ALA A 237 9.77 7.62 -19.18
CA ALA A 237 9.71 6.16 -19.03
C ALA A 237 8.26 5.69 -18.82
N ILE A 238 7.50 6.35 -17.92
CA ILE A 238 6.07 6.08 -17.73
C ILE A 238 5.31 6.16 -19.05
N THR A 239 5.52 7.23 -19.82
CA THR A 239 4.78 7.48 -21.07
C THR A 239 5.11 6.45 -22.14
N SER A 240 6.36 6.00 -22.22
CA SER A 240 6.85 5.13 -23.29
C SER A 240 6.76 3.63 -22.97
N ILE A 241 6.88 3.25 -21.70
CA ILE A 241 6.98 1.85 -21.28
C ILE A 241 5.65 1.30 -20.78
N VAL A 242 4.90 2.03 -19.94
CA VAL A 242 3.62 1.54 -19.38
C VAL A 242 2.66 1.00 -20.45
N PRO A 243 2.49 1.64 -21.61
CA PRO A 243 1.61 1.11 -22.67
C PRO A 243 2.04 -0.23 -23.28
N LYS A 244 3.28 -0.69 -23.03
CA LYS A 244 3.85 -1.93 -23.57
C LYS A 244 3.79 -3.08 -22.57
N LEU A 245 3.50 -2.80 -21.30
CA LEU A 245 3.47 -3.78 -20.23
C LEU A 245 2.14 -4.52 -20.15
N GLU A 246 2.13 -5.70 -19.55
CA GLU A 246 0.92 -6.41 -19.15
C GLU A 246 0.86 -6.61 -17.62
N ASN A 247 -0.33 -6.89 -17.08
CA ASN A 247 -0.56 -7.12 -15.65
C ASN A 247 -0.05 -5.98 -14.73
N VAL A 248 -0.29 -4.73 -15.14
CA VAL A 248 0.29 -3.55 -14.49
C VAL A 248 -0.54 -3.09 -13.29
N ILE A 249 0.15 -2.76 -12.20
CA ILE A 249 -0.39 -2.04 -11.03
C ILE A 249 0.43 -0.77 -10.84
N GLY A 250 -0.23 0.39 -10.80
CA GLY A 250 0.46 1.65 -10.55
C GLY A 250 0.80 1.85 -9.08
N THR A 251 2.00 2.35 -8.80
CA THR A 251 2.41 2.73 -7.45
C THR A 251 2.98 4.15 -7.38
N THR A 252 2.95 4.75 -6.19
CA THR A 252 3.44 6.10 -5.92
C THR A 252 4.04 6.22 -4.53
N GLN A 253 4.97 7.14 -4.37
CA GLN A 253 5.50 7.59 -3.08
C GLN A 253 4.70 8.73 -2.46
N THR A 254 3.81 9.36 -3.24
CA THR A 254 2.94 10.47 -2.80
C THR A 254 1.58 9.94 -2.32
N LYS A 255 0.60 10.84 -2.14
CA LYS A 255 -0.77 10.46 -1.79
C LYS A 255 -1.34 9.51 -2.85
N PRO A 256 -1.86 8.33 -2.45
CA PRO A 256 -2.44 7.39 -3.40
C PRO A 256 -3.65 7.99 -4.11
N LEU A 257 -3.88 7.53 -5.35
CA LEU A 257 -5.06 7.80 -6.14
C LEU A 257 -5.97 6.55 -6.18
N TYR A 258 -7.10 6.63 -6.88
CA TYR A 258 -8.06 5.52 -6.92
C TYR A 258 -7.50 4.24 -7.59
N ASN A 259 -6.55 4.38 -8.52
CA ASN A 259 -5.93 3.30 -9.28
C ASN A 259 -4.38 3.32 -9.23
N VAL A 260 -3.80 4.12 -8.34
CA VAL A 260 -2.35 4.18 -8.09
C VAL A 260 -2.13 4.14 -6.58
N TYR A 261 -1.37 3.14 -6.12
CA TYR A 261 -1.34 2.76 -4.70
C TYR A 261 -0.02 3.18 -4.04
N ASN A 262 -0.06 3.44 -2.75
CA ASN A 262 1.13 3.67 -1.95
C ASN A 262 1.34 2.49 -1.00
N PHE A 263 2.44 1.76 -1.21
CA PHE A 263 2.85 0.64 -0.38
C PHE A 263 4.07 0.97 0.50
N ALA A 264 4.49 2.25 0.54
CA ALA A 264 5.74 2.74 1.10
C ALA A 264 7.00 2.24 0.34
N GLY A 265 8.17 2.49 0.92
CA GLY A 265 9.48 2.20 0.32
C GLY A 265 9.99 3.33 -0.59
N PHE A 266 11.31 3.41 -0.75
CA PHE A 266 11.99 4.52 -1.43
C PHE A 266 12.73 4.11 -2.72
N THR A 267 13.49 3.02 -2.66
CA THR A 267 14.16 2.41 -3.81
C THR A 267 13.43 1.11 -4.18
N ASP A 268 13.54 0.64 -5.41
CA ASP A 268 12.80 -0.55 -5.86
C ASP A 268 13.08 -1.78 -4.97
N GLY A 269 14.33 -1.93 -4.52
CA GLY A 269 14.71 -2.96 -3.55
C GLY A 269 13.92 -2.91 -2.26
N ASP A 270 13.88 -1.78 -1.54
CA ASP A 270 13.10 -1.71 -0.30
C ASP A 270 11.58 -1.65 -0.56
N ARG A 271 11.12 -1.09 -1.69
CA ARG A 271 9.71 -1.16 -2.11
C ARG A 271 9.21 -2.60 -2.21
N CYS A 272 10.01 -3.52 -2.74
CA CYS A 272 9.68 -4.95 -2.75
C CYS A 272 9.44 -5.51 -1.34
N VAL A 273 10.28 -5.12 -0.37
CA VAL A 273 10.16 -5.59 1.03
C VAL A 273 8.94 -4.97 1.70
N PHE A 274 8.71 -3.68 1.50
CA PHE A 274 7.51 -3.00 1.99
C PHE A 274 6.24 -3.60 1.40
N LEU A 275 6.23 -3.93 0.11
CA LEU A 275 5.13 -4.63 -0.55
C LEU A 275 4.85 -5.99 0.10
N ALA A 276 5.89 -6.80 0.28
CA ALA A 276 5.77 -8.11 0.92
C ALA A 276 5.22 -8.01 2.35
N ALA A 277 5.71 -7.04 3.12
CA ALA A 277 5.22 -6.77 4.47
C ALA A 277 3.77 -6.22 4.48
N HIS A 278 3.43 -5.33 3.54
CA HIS A 278 2.11 -4.71 3.40
C HIS A 278 0.99 -5.76 3.20
N PHE A 279 1.32 -6.84 2.51
CA PHE A 279 0.43 -7.98 2.24
C PHE A 279 0.66 -9.18 3.17
N ASN A 280 1.38 -9.01 4.28
CA ASN A 280 1.57 -10.01 5.33
C ASN A 280 2.25 -11.31 4.86
N ALA A 281 3.36 -11.21 4.15
CA ALA A 281 4.26 -12.35 3.94
C ALA A 281 4.54 -13.10 5.26
N ALA A 282 4.65 -14.43 5.20
CA ALA A 282 5.03 -15.25 6.35
C ALA A 282 6.45 -14.91 6.77
N SER A 283 7.37 -14.91 5.81
CA SER A 283 8.78 -14.53 5.94
C SER A 283 9.24 -13.83 4.66
N ILE A 284 10.24 -12.95 4.79
CA ILE A 284 10.84 -12.25 3.67
C ILE A 284 12.35 -12.49 3.68
N THR A 285 12.89 -13.06 2.62
CA THR A 285 14.34 -13.24 2.44
C THR A 285 14.85 -12.30 1.36
N LEU A 286 15.97 -11.63 1.63
CA LEU A 286 16.61 -10.68 0.73
C LEU A 286 17.89 -11.29 0.16
N ILE A 287 18.05 -11.19 -1.16
CA ILE A 287 19.29 -11.46 -1.90
C ILE A 287 19.54 -10.33 -2.91
N GLY A 288 20.78 -10.11 -3.31
CA GLY A 288 21.17 -9.04 -4.22
C GLY A 288 21.06 -7.66 -3.58
N PHE A 289 21.37 -7.54 -2.29
CA PHE A 289 21.39 -6.26 -1.58
C PHE A 289 22.80 -5.92 -1.10
N ASP A 290 23.27 -4.72 -1.43
CA ASP A 290 24.48 -4.14 -0.85
C ASP A 290 24.21 -2.68 -0.45
N PHE A 291 24.09 -2.45 0.87
CA PHE A 291 23.85 -1.11 1.40
C PHE A 291 25.13 -0.31 1.64
N GLU A 292 26.30 -0.95 1.53
CA GLU A 292 27.60 -0.35 1.82
C GLU A 292 28.49 -0.26 0.56
N ASP A 293 27.90 -0.40 -0.63
CA ASP A 293 28.62 -0.29 -1.90
C ASP A 293 29.33 1.07 -2.00
N SER A 294 30.67 1.02 -1.96
CA SER A 294 31.52 2.20 -1.96
C SER A 294 31.76 2.76 -3.37
N ASN A 295 31.44 2.00 -4.42
CA ASN A 295 31.69 2.34 -5.82
C ASN A 295 30.59 3.18 -6.46
N VAL A 296 29.47 3.40 -5.77
CA VAL A 296 28.36 4.19 -6.30
C VAL A 296 28.53 5.69 -6.04
N ASN A 297 27.85 6.52 -6.83
CA ASN A 297 27.87 7.97 -6.64
C ASN A 297 27.23 8.41 -5.30
N GLU A 298 27.47 9.65 -4.88
CA GLU A 298 27.00 10.17 -3.59
C GLU A 298 25.46 10.16 -3.44
N ILE A 299 24.71 10.37 -4.53
CA ILE A 299 23.25 10.31 -4.51
C ILE A 299 22.79 8.87 -4.22
N LYS A 300 23.38 7.87 -4.89
CA LYS A 300 23.06 6.46 -4.66
C LYS A 300 23.47 6.03 -3.26
N LYS A 301 24.60 6.48 -2.72
CA LYS A 301 24.98 6.24 -1.31
C LYS A 301 23.93 6.77 -0.34
N LYS A 302 23.39 7.97 -0.58
CA LYS A 302 22.27 8.50 0.23
C LYS A 302 21.01 7.63 0.08
N LYS A 303 20.67 7.20 -1.14
CA LYS A 303 19.55 6.28 -1.39
C LYS A 303 19.69 4.98 -0.58
N LEU A 304 20.87 4.34 -0.62
CA LEU A 304 21.16 3.12 0.13
C LEU A 304 21.05 3.32 1.66
N LYS A 305 21.55 4.45 2.19
CA LYS A 305 21.39 4.79 3.61
C LYS A 305 19.92 4.91 4.03
N TRP A 306 19.09 5.54 3.19
CA TRP A 306 17.65 5.64 3.44
C TRP A 306 16.96 4.28 3.35
N ALA A 307 17.25 3.48 2.33
CA ALA A 307 16.72 2.12 2.19
C ALA A 307 17.04 1.27 3.43
N LYS A 308 18.30 1.27 3.88
CA LYS A 308 18.72 0.58 5.12
C LYS A 308 17.96 1.07 6.35
N LYS A 309 17.81 2.40 6.51
CA LYS A 309 17.04 2.99 7.62
C LYS A 309 15.57 2.57 7.60
N LEU A 310 14.95 2.50 6.42
CA LEU A 310 13.55 2.10 6.26
C LEU A 310 13.35 0.62 6.58
N LEU A 311 14.26 -0.26 6.14
CA LEU A 311 14.21 -1.69 6.44
C LEU A 311 14.37 -1.96 7.95
N LEU A 312 15.30 -1.25 8.63
CA LEU A 312 15.44 -1.33 10.10
C LEU A 312 14.18 -0.91 10.87
N ILE A 313 13.36 0.00 10.29
CA ILE A 313 12.06 0.36 10.88
C ILE A 313 11.07 -0.80 10.71
N LEU A 314 11.07 -1.43 9.54
CA LEU A 314 10.14 -2.51 9.17
C LEU A 314 10.41 -3.83 9.93
N GLU A 315 11.69 -4.18 10.14
CA GLU A 315 12.18 -5.36 10.87
C GLU A 315 11.62 -5.47 12.29
N LYS A 316 11.27 -4.35 12.93
CA LYS A 316 10.64 -4.35 14.26
C LYS A 316 9.29 -5.08 14.30
N SER A 317 8.70 -5.31 13.13
CA SER A 317 7.36 -5.87 12.97
C SER A 317 7.26 -6.99 11.94
N THR A 318 8.35 -7.28 11.22
CA THR A 318 8.35 -8.21 10.08
C THR A 318 9.56 -9.13 10.17
N ASP A 319 9.37 -10.41 9.86
CA ASP A 319 10.45 -11.39 9.79
C ASP A 319 11.19 -11.24 8.46
N ILE A 320 12.39 -10.64 8.54
CA ILE A 320 13.24 -10.30 7.41
C ILE A 320 14.60 -10.96 7.63
N THR A 321 15.05 -11.74 6.65
CA THR A 321 16.36 -12.41 6.66
C THR A 321 17.19 -11.93 5.48
N TYR A 322 18.45 -11.56 5.72
CA TYR A 322 19.44 -11.27 4.68
C TYR A 322 20.29 -12.52 4.45
N LYS A 323 20.47 -12.90 3.19
CA LYS A 323 21.35 -14.02 2.79
C LYS A 323 22.64 -13.53 2.16
#